data_AF-A0A2V8DAG5-F1
#
_entry.id   AF-A0A2V8DAG5-F1
#
_cell.length_a   1.000
_cell.length_b   1.000
_cell.length_c   1.000
_cell.angle_alpha   90.00
_cell.angle_beta   90.00
_cell.angle_gamma   90.00
#
_symmetry.space_group_name_H-M   'P 1'
#
loop_
_entity.id
_entity.type
_entity.pdbx_description
1 polymer ?
#
loop_
_entity_poly.entity_id
_entity_poly.type
_entity_poly.pdbx_seq_one_letter_code
_entity_poly.pdbx_strand_id
1 'polypeptide(L)'
;MTRTTFAAVMLCAVIGTATQLRAQSPAPAPAVTPTFSHDVAPIFYKSCTGCHRPGEIGPMALVTYQDARPWAKSIAVKVGSGAMPPWHADPSHGEFLNDRRLADADKETILKWANLGAPEGNPNDLPPAPKYADGWQIGQPDVIFALTEDYPVPASGTIEYKYFEVPTNFTEDQWVQAFEVRPGDRSVVHHVIVFAKPPSRPAPADGSATPAANSQGEGSRAPRKPGPFTFAPGMQEPKDEAVSAAKRAPHNDRP
;
A
#
# COMPACT_ATOMS: atom_id res chain seq x y z
N MET A 1 -99.12 -47.82 33.42
CA MET A 1 -99.04 -46.35 33.27
C MET A 1 -98.19 -45.88 34.43
N THR A 2 -96.98 -45.33 34.32
CA THR A 2 -96.32 -44.49 33.31
C THR A 2 -94.81 -44.66 33.55
N ARG A 3 -93.99 -44.91 32.53
CA ARG A 3 -92.51 -45.02 32.66
C ARG A 3 -91.87 -43.76 32.09
N THR A 4 -91.21 -43.00 32.95
CA THR A 4 -90.43 -41.80 32.65
C THR A 4 -89.02 -42.20 32.18
N THR A 5 -88.60 -41.75 31.00
CA THR A 5 -87.23 -41.91 30.49
C THR A 5 -86.49 -40.57 30.57
N PHE A 6 -85.38 -40.53 31.30
CA PHE A 6 -84.42 -39.43 31.30
C PHE A 6 -83.40 -39.65 30.17
N ALA A 7 -83.23 -38.65 29.29
CA ALA A 7 -82.18 -38.65 28.27
C ALA A 7 -80.94 -37.92 28.84
N ALA A 8 -79.80 -38.62 28.89
CA ALA A 8 -78.51 -38.03 29.23
C ALA A 8 -77.78 -37.61 27.94
N VAL A 9 -77.46 -36.32 27.82
CA VAL A 9 -76.65 -35.77 26.72
C VAL A 9 -75.17 -35.88 27.12
N MET A 10 -74.42 -36.73 26.43
CA MET A 10 -72.95 -36.77 26.53
C MET A 10 -72.35 -35.72 25.58
N LEU A 11 -71.61 -34.77 26.13
CA LEU A 11 -70.83 -33.78 25.37
C LEU A 11 -69.41 -34.34 25.15
N CYS A 12 -69.08 -34.73 23.92
CA CYS A 12 -67.72 -35.12 23.54
C CYS A 12 -66.87 -33.87 23.25
N ALA A 13 -65.86 -33.59 24.06
CA ALA A 13 -64.87 -32.55 23.80
C ALA A 13 -63.75 -33.11 22.89
N VAL A 14 -63.66 -32.59 21.66
CA VAL A 14 -62.59 -32.93 20.71
C VAL A 14 -61.43 -31.96 20.94
N ILE A 15 -60.32 -32.44 21.50
CA ILE A 15 -59.08 -31.68 21.65
C ILE A 15 -58.27 -31.82 20.36
N GLY A 16 -58.27 -30.79 19.51
CA GLY A 16 -57.45 -30.75 18.30
C GLY A 16 -55.99 -30.42 18.64
N THR A 17 -55.08 -31.36 18.38
CA THR A 17 -53.63 -31.14 18.47
C THR A 17 -53.12 -30.50 17.17
N ALA A 18 -52.88 -29.18 17.21
CA ALA A 18 -52.23 -28.48 16.11
C ALA A 18 -50.74 -28.87 16.06
N THR A 19 -50.36 -29.68 15.07
CA THR A 19 -48.96 -30.00 14.76
C THR A 19 -48.32 -28.78 14.09
N GLN A 20 -47.57 -27.99 14.86
CA GLN A 20 -46.76 -26.91 14.29
C GLN A 20 -45.58 -27.49 13.52
N LEU A 21 -45.64 -27.47 12.19
CA LEU A 21 -44.46 -27.65 11.34
C LEU A 21 -43.51 -26.48 11.59
N ARG A 22 -42.43 -26.74 12.31
CA ARG A 22 -41.33 -25.79 12.49
C ARG A 22 -40.53 -25.78 11.20
N ALA A 23 -40.62 -24.69 10.43
CA ALA A 23 -39.73 -24.47 9.29
C ALA A 23 -38.28 -24.48 9.79
N GLN A 24 -37.49 -25.46 9.35
CA GLN A 24 -36.06 -25.51 9.62
C GLN A 24 -35.40 -24.49 8.69
N SER A 25 -34.88 -23.40 9.25
CA SER A 25 -34.02 -22.49 8.51
C SER A 25 -32.84 -23.28 7.92
N PRO A 26 -32.46 -23.07 6.66
CA PRO A 26 -31.32 -23.76 6.07
C PRO A 26 -30.07 -23.48 6.90
N ALA A 27 -29.31 -24.54 7.19
CA ALA A 27 -28.04 -24.41 7.89
C ALA A 27 -27.11 -23.49 7.09
N PRO A 28 -26.37 -22.58 7.74
CA PRO A 28 -25.41 -21.74 7.05
C PRO A 28 -24.40 -22.63 6.32
N ALA A 29 -24.14 -22.33 5.05
CA ALA A 29 -23.13 -23.02 4.26
C ALA A 29 -21.77 -22.99 5.00
N PRO A 30 -20.98 -24.07 4.96
CA PRO A 30 -19.68 -24.09 5.62
C PRO A 30 -18.83 -22.93 5.11
N ALA A 31 -18.34 -22.10 6.02
CA ALA A 31 -17.48 -20.98 5.67
C ALA A 31 -16.21 -21.52 5.03
N VAL A 32 -15.99 -21.21 3.75
CA VAL A 32 -14.77 -21.64 3.03
C VAL A 32 -13.56 -21.01 3.72
N THR A 33 -12.62 -21.86 4.13
CA THR A 33 -11.35 -21.45 4.72
C THR A 33 -10.39 -21.06 3.60
N PRO A 34 -9.93 -19.79 3.54
CA PRO A 34 -8.97 -19.38 2.53
C PRO A 34 -7.65 -20.11 2.73
N THR A 35 -7.00 -20.47 1.65
CA THR A 35 -5.72 -21.18 1.61
C THR A 35 -4.63 -20.33 0.96
N PHE A 36 -3.37 -20.66 1.25
CA PHE A 36 -2.26 -19.94 0.65
C PHE A 36 -2.28 -20.08 -0.87
N SER A 37 -2.36 -21.31 -1.36
CA SER A 37 -2.16 -21.64 -2.77
C SER A 37 -3.23 -20.99 -3.65
N HIS A 38 -4.51 -21.12 -3.27
CA HIS A 38 -5.63 -20.61 -4.08
C HIS A 38 -5.93 -19.13 -3.83
N ASP A 39 -5.99 -18.69 -2.56
CA ASP A 39 -6.62 -17.40 -2.21
C ASP A 39 -5.60 -16.30 -1.89
N VAL A 40 -4.51 -16.63 -1.18
CA VAL A 40 -3.56 -15.63 -0.68
C VAL A 40 -2.41 -15.36 -1.63
N ALA A 41 -1.87 -16.38 -2.29
CA ALA A 41 -0.76 -16.23 -3.23
C ALA A 41 -1.07 -15.22 -4.35
N PRO A 42 -2.26 -15.21 -5.00
CA PRO A 42 -2.59 -14.18 -5.98
C PRO A 42 -2.52 -12.75 -5.41
N ILE A 43 -2.99 -12.56 -4.17
CA ILE A 43 -2.97 -11.25 -3.49
C ILE A 43 -1.52 -10.85 -3.19
N PHE A 44 -0.71 -11.78 -2.69
CA PHE A 44 0.70 -11.52 -2.41
C PHE A 44 1.48 -11.19 -3.68
N TYR A 45 1.20 -11.91 -4.77
CA TYR A 45 1.84 -11.70 -6.07
C TYR A 45 1.54 -10.32 -6.65
N LYS A 46 0.31 -9.85 -6.48
CA LYS A 46 -0.13 -8.53 -6.93
C LYS A 46 0.43 -7.40 -6.05
N SER A 47 0.38 -7.55 -4.74
CA SER A 47 0.48 -6.41 -3.82
C SER A 47 1.73 -6.42 -2.93
N CYS A 48 2.39 -7.58 -2.78
CA CYS A 48 3.43 -7.79 -1.77
C CYS A 48 4.78 -8.16 -2.38
N THR A 49 4.83 -9.08 -3.34
CA THR A 49 6.10 -9.64 -3.87
C THR A 49 6.86 -8.69 -4.79
N GLY A 50 6.30 -7.51 -5.11
CA GLY A 50 7.06 -6.40 -5.67
C GLY A 50 8.23 -5.98 -4.75
N CYS A 51 8.04 -6.09 -3.42
CA CYS A 51 9.06 -5.77 -2.42
C CYS A 51 9.47 -7.00 -1.60
N HIS A 52 8.55 -7.94 -1.36
CA HIS A 52 8.76 -9.15 -0.56
C HIS A 52 9.12 -10.36 -1.44
N ARG A 53 10.28 -10.30 -2.08
CA ARG A 53 10.88 -11.41 -2.83
C ARG A 53 12.41 -11.39 -2.64
N PRO A 54 13.13 -12.49 -2.91
CA PRO A 54 14.58 -12.52 -2.79
C PRO A 54 15.26 -11.37 -3.57
N GLY A 55 16.22 -10.69 -2.94
CA GLY A 55 16.97 -9.58 -3.55
C GLY A 55 16.27 -8.22 -3.55
N GLU A 56 15.08 -8.11 -2.95
CA GLU A 56 14.34 -6.85 -2.78
C GLU A 56 14.34 -6.36 -1.33
N ILE A 57 13.80 -5.16 -1.10
CA ILE A 57 13.84 -4.46 0.20
C ILE A 57 13.03 -5.14 1.33
N GLY A 58 12.10 -6.04 0.99
CA GLY A 58 11.30 -6.74 1.98
C GLY A 58 12.19 -7.68 2.83
N PRO A 59 12.09 -7.65 4.17
CA PRO A 59 12.97 -8.43 5.05
C PRO A 59 12.76 -9.95 4.97
N MET A 60 11.73 -10.38 4.24
CA MET A 60 11.44 -11.78 3.96
C MET A 60 10.72 -11.90 2.61
N ALA A 61 10.81 -13.08 2.01
CA ALA A 61 10.08 -13.43 0.80
C ALA A 61 8.64 -13.87 1.12
N LEU A 62 7.71 -13.51 0.24
CA LEU A 62 6.31 -13.94 0.28
C LEU A 62 5.89 -14.74 -0.96
N VAL A 63 6.87 -15.27 -1.69
CA VAL A 63 6.63 -15.93 -2.99
C VAL A 63 6.11 -17.35 -2.81
N THR A 64 6.64 -18.09 -1.82
CA THR A 64 6.26 -19.48 -1.52
C THR A 64 5.51 -19.59 -0.20
N TYR A 65 4.77 -20.68 -0.03
CA TYR A 65 4.08 -20.96 1.24
C TYR A 65 5.07 -21.10 2.40
N GLN A 66 6.17 -21.80 2.16
CA GLN A 66 7.21 -22.09 3.15
C GLN A 66 7.85 -20.80 3.65
N ASP A 67 8.06 -19.82 2.77
CA ASP A 67 8.58 -18.50 3.14
C ASP A 67 7.54 -17.65 3.88
N ALA A 68 6.28 -17.67 3.43
CA ALA A 68 5.23 -16.81 3.96
C ALA A 68 4.67 -17.26 5.32
N ARG A 69 4.48 -18.58 5.51
CA ARG A 69 3.80 -19.16 6.68
C ARG A 69 4.40 -18.75 8.02
N PRO A 70 5.74 -18.71 8.22
CA PRO A 70 6.34 -18.25 9.47
C PRO A 70 5.93 -16.83 9.88
N TRP A 71 5.58 -15.98 8.90
CA TRP A 71 5.25 -14.57 9.11
C TRP A 71 3.76 -14.29 9.19
N ALA A 72 2.88 -15.29 9.05
CA ALA A 72 1.43 -15.11 8.95
C ALA A 72 0.83 -14.20 10.04
N LYS A 73 1.27 -14.36 11.31
CA LYS A 73 0.83 -13.50 12.42
C LYS A 73 1.28 -12.05 12.25
N SER A 74 2.52 -11.82 11.84
CA SER A 74 3.06 -10.47 11.60
C SER A 74 2.36 -9.81 10.41
N ILE A 75 2.14 -10.56 9.33
CA ILE A 75 1.38 -10.12 8.17
C ILE A 75 -0.03 -9.67 8.59
N ALA A 76 -0.74 -10.48 9.38
CA ALA A 76 -2.07 -10.12 9.86
C ALA A 76 -2.08 -8.81 10.66
N VAL A 77 -1.10 -8.61 11.55
CA VAL A 77 -0.98 -7.37 12.32
C VAL A 77 -0.75 -6.16 11.40
N LYS A 78 0.19 -6.27 10.44
CA LYS A 78 0.57 -5.15 9.57
C LYS A 78 -0.48 -4.83 8.51
N VAL A 79 -1.12 -5.85 7.94
CA VAL A 79 -2.23 -5.69 7.00
C VAL A 79 -3.48 -5.19 7.73
N GLY A 80 -3.77 -5.74 8.91
CA GLY A 80 -4.89 -5.35 9.77
C GLY A 80 -4.85 -3.88 10.16
N SER A 81 -3.67 -3.38 10.56
CA SER A 81 -3.46 -1.98 10.92
C SER A 81 -3.34 -1.02 9.73
N GLY A 82 -3.27 -1.54 8.49
CA GLY A 82 -3.02 -0.73 7.29
C GLY A 82 -1.58 -0.25 7.15
N ALA A 83 -0.64 -0.76 7.97
CA ALA A 83 0.78 -0.47 7.82
C ALA A 83 1.38 -1.12 6.55
N MET A 84 0.74 -2.18 6.04
CA MET A 84 1.12 -2.86 4.81
C MET A 84 -0.10 -3.07 3.88
N PRO A 85 0.07 -2.88 2.56
CA PRO A 85 1.22 -2.23 1.91
C PRO A 85 1.35 -0.76 2.32
N PRO A 86 2.57 -0.19 2.38
CA PRO A 86 2.74 1.20 2.77
C PRO A 86 2.08 2.12 1.73
N TRP A 87 1.11 2.91 2.18
CA TRP A 87 0.43 3.90 1.35
C TRP A 87 -0.03 5.06 2.22
N HIS A 88 0.48 6.26 1.94
CA HIS A 88 0.24 7.45 2.77
C HIS A 88 -0.71 8.46 2.10
N ALA A 89 -1.09 8.24 0.83
CA ALA A 89 -1.98 9.15 0.14
C ALA A 89 -3.41 8.99 0.68
N ASP A 90 -4.04 10.13 0.99
CA ASP A 90 -5.41 10.16 1.47
C ASP A 90 -6.38 9.89 0.31
N PRO A 91 -7.19 8.82 0.38
CA PRO A 91 -8.09 8.46 -0.71
C PRO A 91 -9.25 9.45 -0.92
N SER A 92 -9.51 10.36 0.02
CA SER A 92 -10.51 11.41 -0.16
C SER A 92 -10.05 12.55 -1.09
N HIS A 93 -8.76 12.61 -1.44
CA HIS A 93 -8.17 13.72 -2.20
C HIS A 93 -7.63 13.31 -3.59
N GLY A 94 -7.95 12.11 -4.07
CA GLY A 94 -7.63 11.70 -5.45
C GLY A 94 -7.38 10.20 -5.64
N GLU A 95 -7.34 9.79 -6.90
CA GLU A 95 -6.96 8.44 -7.31
C GLU A 95 -5.58 8.47 -7.97
N PHE A 96 -4.71 7.57 -7.55
CA PHE A 96 -3.33 7.51 -8.02
C PHE A 96 -3.13 6.25 -8.85
N LEU A 97 -2.48 6.37 -10.01
CA LEU A 97 -2.19 5.24 -10.90
C LEU A 97 -1.40 4.11 -10.21
N ASN A 98 -0.62 4.46 -9.19
CA ASN A 98 0.22 3.56 -8.42
C ASN A 98 -0.34 3.25 -7.02
N ASP A 99 -1.65 3.39 -6.81
CA ASP A 99 -2.31 3.05 -5.54
C ASP A 99 -2.00 1.61 -5.12
N ARG A 100 -1.44 1.46 -3.91
CA ARG A 100 -1.02 0.16 -3.35
C ARG A 100 -1.96 -0.37 -2.28
N ARG A 101 -3.09 0.30 -2.02
CA ARG A 101 -4.05 -0.16 -1.02
C ARG A 101 -4.58 -1.53 -1.39
N LEU A 102 -4.81 -2.35 -0.37
CA LEU A 102 -5.54 -3.60 -0.52
C LEU A 102 -7.04 -3.30 -0.55
N ALA A 103 -7.75 -4.02 -1.42
CA ALA A 103 -9.20 -4.09 -1.33
C ALA A 103 -9.60 -4.73 0.01
N ASP A 104 -10.74 -4.34 0.57
CA ASP A 104 -11.20 -4.86 1.86
C ASP A 104 -11.37 -6.39 1.84
N ALA A 105 -11.83 -6.95 0.71
CA ALA A 105 -11.95 -8.39 0.52
C ALA A 105 -10.58 -9.11 0.52
N ASP A 106 -9.55 -8.51 -0.09
CA ASP A 106 -8.20 -9.06 -0.09
C ASP A 106 -7.61 -9.03 1.33
N LYS A 107 -7.83 -7.91 2.03
CA LYS A 107 -7.45 -7.73 3.44
C LYS A 107 -8.12 -8.78 4.33
N GLU A 108 -9.43 -8.98 4.19
CA GLU A 108 -10.17 -9.99 4.96
C GLU A 108 -9.65 -11.40 4.67
N THR A 109 -9.41 -11.74 3.41
CA THR A 109 -8.84 -13.02 2.98
C THR A 109 -7.53 -13.32 3.70
N ILE A 110 -6.59 -12.37 3.68
CA ILE A 110 -5.29 -12.49 4.35
C ILE A 110 -5.45 -12.67 5.87
N LEU A 111 -6.28 -11.83 6.49
CA LEU A 111 -6.52 -11.87 7.93
C LEU A 111 -7.13 -13.21 8.36
N LYS A 112 -8.14 -13.67 7.63
CA LYS A 112 -8.81 -14.95 7.90
C LYS A 112 -7.86 -16.12 7.72
N TRP A 113 -7.08 -16.16 6.63
CA TRP A 113 -6.07 -17.19 6.40
C TRP A 113 -5.07 -17.26 7.56
N ALA A 114 -4.50 -16.12 7.96
CA ALA A 114 -3.54 -16.05 9.05
C ALA A 114 -4.14 -16.47 10.40
N ASN A 115 -5.37 -16.04 10.70
CA ASN A 115 -6.07 -16.37 11.94
C ASN A 115 -6.48 -17.85 12.03
N LEU A 116 -6.71 -18.52 10.89
CA LEU A 116 -7.03 -19.95 10.82
C LEU A 116 -5.79 -20.85 10.77
N GLY A 117 -4.62 -20.32 11.11
CA GLY A 117 -3.38 -21.10 11.18
C GLY A 117 -2.60 -21.17 9.86
N ALA A 118 -2.93 -20.30 8.90
CA ALA A 118 -2.26 -20.18 7.62
C ALA A 118 -2.18 -21.50 6.83
N PRO A 119 -3.33 -22.13 6.48
CA PRO A 119 -3.30 -23.38 5.72
C PRO A 119 -2.72 -23.20 4.31
N GLU A 120 -1.93 -24.16 3.84
CA GLU A 120 -1.33 -24.16 2.49
C GLU A 120 -2.38 -24.32 1.39
N GLY A 121 -3.35 -25.21 1.62
CA GLY A 121 -4.25 -25.68 0.57
C GLY A 121 -3.62 -26.75 -0.31
N ASN A 122 -4.18 -26.95 -1.49
CA ASN A 122 -3.63 -27.86 -2.50
C ASN A 122 -2.54 -27.12 -3.30
N PRO A 123 -1.27 -27.60 -3.28
CA PRO A 123 -0.19 -26.94 -4.01
C PRO A 123 -0.40 -26.85 -5.53
N ASN A 124 -1.27 -27.68 -6.11
CA ASN A 124 -1.60 -27.60 -7.54
C ASN A 124 -2.49 -26.40 -7.89
N ASP A 125 -3.12 -25.77 -6.89
CA ASP A 125 -3.91 -24.56 -7.07
C ASP A 125 -3.04 -23.29 -6.98
N LEU A 126 -1.74 -23.45 -6.66
CA LEU A 126 -0.80 -22.34 -6.60
C LEU A 126 -0.58 -21.77 -8.01
N PRO A 127 -0.90 -20.48 -8.25
CA PRO A 127 -0.62 -19.88 -9.54
C PRO A 127 0.90 -19.80 -9.79
N PRO A 128 1.33 -19.78 -11.06
CA PRO A 128 2.73 -19.55 -11.36
C PRO A 128 3.17 -18.19 -10.79
N ALA A 129 4.34 -18.17 -10.17
CA ALA A 129 4.92 -16.93 -9.65
C ALA A 129 5.08 -15.89 -10.78
N PRO A 130 4.83 -14.59 -10.52
CA PRO A 130 5.03 -13.54 -11.51
C PRO A 130 6.46 -13.51 -12.02
N LYS A 131 6.61 -13.16 -13.30
CA LYS A 131 7.92 -12.78 -13.83
C LYS A 131 8.20 -11.36 -13.37
N TYR A 132 9.30 -11.20 -12.64
CA TYR A 132 9.76 -9.89 -12.18
C TYR A 132 10.75 -9.32 -13.20
N ALA A 133 10.75 -8.00 -13.37
CA ALA A 133 11.75 -7.34 -14.20
C ALA A 133 13.10 -7.40 -13.49
N ASP A 134 14.10 -7.93 -14.19
CA ASP A 134 15.50 -7.87 -13.75
C ASP A 134 16.05 -6.48 -14.06
N GLY A 135 16.63 -5.82 -13.06
CA GLY A 135 17.18 -4.47 -13.21
C GLY A 135 16.12 -3.37 -13.06
N TRP A 136 15.90 -2.59 -14.12
CA TRP A 136 15.03 -1.40 -14.12
C TRP A 136 13.56 -1.77 -14.27
N GLN A 137 12.71 -1.21 -13.40
CA GLN A 137 11.26 -1.39 -13.42
C GLN A 137 10.55 -0.47 -14.41
N ILE A 138 11.16 0.68 -14.75
CA ILE A 138 10.60 1.64 -15.71
C ILE A 138 10.93 1.34 -17.18
N GLY A 139 11.57 0.19 -17.47
CA GLY A 139 12.17 -0.10 -18.76
C GLY A 139 13.63 0.37 -18.83
N GLN A 140 14.24 0.31 -20.02
CA GLN A 140 15.62 0.77 -20.19
C GLN A 140 15.68 2.31 -20.06
N PRO A 141 16.46 2.88 -19.13
CA PRO A 141 16.60 4.32 -19.01
C PRO A 141 17.50 4.87 -20.12
N ASP A 142 17.19 6.08 -20.58
CA ASP A 142 18.01 6.81 -21.55
C ASP A 142 19.31 7.35 -20.91
N VAL A 143 19.24 7.66 -19.61
CA VAL A 143 20.34 8.23 -18.83
C VAL A 143 20.39 7.61 -17.45
N ILE A 144 21.60 7.26 -17.00
CA ILE A 144 21.85 6.72 -15.65
C ILE A 144 22.82 7.66 -14.93
N PHE A 145 22.38 8.19 -13.79
CA PHE A 145 23.23 8.95 -12.88
C PHE A 145 23.70 8.04 -11.75
N ALA A 146 24.99 7.73 -11.73
CA ALA A 146 25.61 6.91 -10.69
C ALA A 146 26.38 7.79 -9.71
N LEU A 147 26.47 7.33 -8.45
CA LEU A 147 27.46 7.88 -7.53
C LEU A 147 28.86 7.64 -8.11
N THR A 148 29.70 8.67 -8.10
CA THR A 148 31.06 8.59 -8.65
C THR A 148 31.99 7.78 -7.77
N GLU A 149 31.67 7.68 -6.47
CA GLU A 149 32.41 6.91 -5.48
C GLU A 149 31.44 6.14 -4.59
N ASP A 150 31.82 4.91 -4.24
CA ASP A 150 31.06 4.08 -3.32
C ASP A 150 31.11 4.66 -1.91
N TYR A 151 29.96 4.64 -1.22
CA TYR A 151 29.88 5.02 0.18
C TYR A 151 29.89 3.77 1.07
N PRO A 152 30.95 3.54 1.88
CA PRO A 152 30.98 2.40 2.78
C PRO A 152 29.98 2.59 3.92
N VAL A 153 28.98 1.71 3.97
CA VAL A 153 27.96 1.68 5.02
C VAL A 153 28.46 0.80 6.18
N PRO A 154 28.59 1.33 7.41
CA PRO A 154 28.90 0.53 8.58
C PRO A 154 27.85 -0.57 8.80
N ALA A 155 28.29 -1.74 9.26
CA ALA A 155 27.39 -2.89 9.51
C ALA A 155 26.35 -2.65 10.62
N SER A 156 26.56 -1.64 11.48
CA SER A 156 25.67 -1.31 12.59
C SER A 156 25.73 0.17 12.94
N GLY A 157 24.64 0.69 13.51
CA GLY A 157 24.51 2.08 13.96
C GLY A 157 23.67 2.93 13.03
N THR A 158 23.58 4.22 13.35
CA THR A 158 22.82 5.20 12.57
C THR A 158 23.77 6.06 11.75
N ILE A 159 23.37 6.40 10.53
CA ILE A 159 24.13 7.27 9.64
C ILE A 159 23.34 8.56 9.46
N GLU A 160 23.97 9.68 9.75
CA GLU A 160 23.43 11.01 9.43
C GLU A 160 23.18 11.14 7.93
N TYR A 161 22.20 11.97 7.54
CA TYR A 161 21.90 12.24 6.14
C TYR A 161 23.16 12.54 5.33
N LYS A 162 23.33 11.79 4.24
CA LYS A 162 24.42 11.99 3.28
C LYS A 162 23.87 12.67 2.05
N TYR A 163 24.61 13.69 1.63
CA TYR A 163 24.32 14.46 0.42
C TYR A 163 25.36 14.11 -0.61
N PHE A 164 24.90 13.67 -1.77
CA PHE A 164 25.73 13.37 -2.92
C PHE A 164 25.27 14.26 -4.07
N GLU A 165 26.21 14.92 -4.73
CA GLU A 165 25.94 15.67 -5.95
C GLU A 165 26.46 14.87 -7.14
N VAL A 166 25.58 14.59 -8.11
CA VAL A 166 25.95 13.90 -9.36
C VAL A 166 25.72 14.87 -10.52
N PRO A 167 26.76 15.20 -11.33
CA PRO A 167 26.59 16.10 -12.45
C PRO A 167 25.73 15.44 -13.53
N THR A 168 24.70 16.15 -14.00
CA THR A 168 23.82 15.64 -15.07
C THR A 168 24.50 15.67 -16.45
N ASN A 169 25.48 16.57 -16.62
CA ASN A 169 26.16 16.86 -17.89
C ASN A 169 25.21 17.22 -19.06
N PHE A 170 23.96 17.58 -18.77
CA PHE A 170 23.04 18.08 -19.78
C PHE A 170 23.48 19.46 -20.27
N THR A 171 23.46 19.65 -21.58
CA THR A 171 23.83 20.90 -22.25
C THR A 171 22.61 21.78 -22.55
N GLU A 172 21.41 21.23 -22.39
CA GLU A 172 20.13 21.90 -22.58
C GLU A 172 19.09 21.36 -21.57
N ASP A 173 17.98 22.07 -21.41
CA ASP A 173 16.89 21.65 -20.52
C ASP A 173 16.24 20.36 -21.03
N GLN A 174 15.97 19.42 -20.11
CA GLN A 174 15.39 18.12 -20.43
C GLN A 174 14.08 17.91 -19.67
N TRP A 175 13.12 17.29 -20.34
CA TRP A 175 11.89 16.81 -19.71
C TRP A 175 12.09 15.41 -19.13
N VAL A 176 11.65 15.20 -17.89
CA VAL A 176 11.68 13.89 -17.23
C VAL A 176 10.29 13.30 -17.23
N GLN A 177 10.11 12.16 -17.90
CA GLN A 177 8.84 11.43 -17.89
C GLN A 177 8.75 10.39 -16.77
N ALA A 178 9.88 9.76 -16.42
CA ALA A 178 9.99 8.77 -15.37
C ALA A 178 11.39 8.83 -14.77
N PHE A 179 11.51 8.46 -13.50
CA PHE A 179 12.79 8.22 -12.85
C PHE A 179 12.67 7.02 -11.92
N GLU A 180 13.77 6.31 -11.75
CA GLU A 180 13.88 5.20 -10.82
C GLU A 180 15.18 5.35 -10.04
N VAL A 181 15.10 5.17 -8.73
CA VAL A 181 16.28 5.10 -7.87
C VAL A 181 16.60 3.63 -7.63
N ARG A 182 17.85 3.24 -7.92
CA ARG A 182 18.33 1.87 -7.74
C ARG A 182 19.49 1.85 -6.74
N PRO A 183 19.24 1.51 -5.46
CA PRO A 183 20.30 1.35 -4.47
C PRO A 183 21.26 0.24 -4.87
N GLY A 184 22.56 0.44 -4.60
CA GLY A 184 23.57 -0.62 -4.74
C GLY A 184 23.34 -1.77 -3.75
N ASP A 185 22.97 -1.43 -2.51
CA ASP A 185 22.51 -2.37 -1.48
C ASP A 185 21.11 -1.97 -1.00
N ARG A 186 20.10 -2.75 -1.41
CA ARG A 186 18.69 -2.52 -1.07
C ARG A 186 18.35 -2.83 0.39
N SER A 187 19.24 -3.50 1.13
CA SER A 187 18.99 -3.88 2.52
C SER A 187 19.25 -2.74 3.52
N VAL A 188 20.05 -1.74 3.12
CA VAL A 188 20.48 -0.64 4.01
C VAL A 188 19.96 0.73 3.60
N VAL A 189 19.50 0.91 2.36
CA VAL A 189 18.96 2.19 1.88
C VAL A 189 17.44 2.24 2.09
N HIS A 190 17.00 3.03 3.06
CA HIS A 190 15.58 3.17 3.40
C HIS A 190 14.87 4.31 2.66
N HIS A 191 15.54 5.46 2.48
CA HIS A 191 14.98 6.61 1.79
C HIS A 191 16.04 7.28 0.91
N VAL A 192 15.59 7.79 -0.24
CA VAL A 192 16.38 8.66 -1.12
C VAL A 192 15.51 9.85 -1.48
N ILE A 193 16.07 11.05 -1.36
CA ILE A 193 15.42 12.28 -1.77
C ILE A 193 16.26 12.88 -2.89
N VAL A 194 15.65 13.11 -4.04
CA VAL A 194 16.32 13.62 -5.23
C VAL A 194 15.85 15.04 -5.49
N PHE A 195 16.81 15.96 -5.65
CA PHE A 195 16.55 17.35 -6.01
C PHE A 195 17.34 17.71 -7.28
N ALA A 196 16.71 18.47 -8.18
CA ALA A 196 17.43 19.13 -9.26
C ALA A 196 18.10 20.41 -8.72
N LYS A 197 19.41 20.54 -8.93
CA LYS A 197 20.17 21.75 -8.62
C LYS A 197 20.44 22.52 -9.91
N PRO A 198 19.76 23.63 -10.18
CA PRO A 198 20.01 24.43 -11.38
C PRO A 198 21.41 25.06 -11.31
N PRO A 199 22.02 25.40 -12.47
CA PRO A 199 23.27 26.15 -12.48
C PRO A 199 23.12 27.47 -11.71
N SER A 200 24.17 27.88 -11.01
CA SER A 200 24.21 29.14 -10.27
C SER A 200 23.83 30.30 -11.19
N ARG A 201 22.77 31.04 -10.85
CA ARG A 201 22.44 32.26 -11.59
C ARG A 201 23.56 33.28 -11.34
N PRO A 202 24.11 33.93 -12.38
CA PRO A 202 25.05 35.03 -12.19
C PRO A 202 24.44 36.08 -11.26
N ALA A 203 25.25 36.63 -10.36
CA ALA A 203 24.84 37.79 -9.57
C ALA A 203 24.51 38.94 -10.54
N PRO A 204 23.40 39.67 -10.33
CA PRO A 204 23.13 40.88 -11.09
C PRO A 204 24.35 41.83 -11.08
N ALA A 205 24.71 42.35 -12.25
CA ALA A 205 25.90 43.19 -12.42
C ALA A 205 25.84 44.52 -11.64
N ASP A 206 24.66 44.91 -11.17
CA ASP A 206 24.41 46.08 -10.34
C ASP A 206 24.62 45.83 -8.83
N GLY A 207 25.07 44.64 -8.44
CA GLY A 207 25.28 44.27 -7.04
C GLY A 207 23.98 44.07 -6.27
N SER A 208 22.82 44.04 -6.95
CA SER A 208 21.56 43.75 -6.30
C SER A 208 21.48 42.27 -5.92
N ALA A 209 21.25 42.01 -4.63
CA ALA A 209 20.89 40.68 -4.15
C ALA A 209 19.38 40.52 -4.26
N THR A 210 18.89 39.95 -5.36
CA THR A 210 17.53 39.40 -5.35
C THR A 210 17.55 38.11 -4.51
N PRO A 211 16.77 38.00 -3.42
CA PRO A 211 16.65 36.75 -2.69
C PRO A 211 16.30 35.63 -3.67
N ALA A 212 16.96 34.47 -3.54
CA ALA A 212 16.52 33.28 -4.25
C ALA A 212 15.05 33.05 -3.89
N ALA A 213 14.18 32.90 -4.89
CA ALA A 213 12.73 32.86 -4.72
C ALA A 213 12.20 31.72 -3.80
N ASN A 214 13.09 30.92 -3.19
CA ASN A 214 12.76 29.79 -2.34
C ASN A 214 13.34 29.85 -0.91
N SER A 215 13.95 30.94 -0.45
CA SER A 215 14.28 31.09 0.99
C SER A 215 13.13 31.79 1.72
N GLN A 216 12.24 30.99 2.30
CA GLN A 216 11.06 31.38 3.08
C GLN A 216 11.36 32.51 4.09
N GLY A 217 10.55 33.57 4.04
CA GLY A 217 10.27 34.45 5.16
C GLY A 217 8.76 34.44 5.39
N GLU A 218 8.34 34.00 6.57
CA GLU A 218 6.94 34.02 7.01
C GLU A 218 6.35 35.42 6.83
N GLY A 219 5.16 35.52 6.22
CA GLY A 219 4.32 36.73 6.34
C GLY A 219 3.89 37.48 5.07
N SER A 220 4.10 36.98 3.85
CA SER A 220 3.58 37.67 2.65
C SER A 220 2.95 36.71 1.66
N ARG A 221 1.62 36.80 1.52
CA ARG A 221 0.77 36.05 0.59
C ARG A 221 1.02 36.50 -0.85
N ALA A 222 2.17 36.14 -1.41
CA ALA A 222 2.35 36.09 -2.86
C ALA A 222 1.93 34.71 -3.37
N PRO A 223 1.27 34.59 -4.54
CA PRO A 223 0.94 33.28 -5.10
C PRO A 223 2.24 32.49 -5.31
N ARG A 224 2.28 31.26 -4.78
CA ARG A 224 3.42 30.36 -4.95
C ARG A 224 3.68 30.22 -6.44
N LYS A 225 4.89 30.55 -6.90
CA LYS A 225 5.33 30.10 -8.23
C LYS A 225 5.42 28.57 -8.19
N PRO A 226 5.13 27.88 -9.32
CA PRO A 226 5.18 26.43 -9.37
C PRO A 226 6.54 25.93 -8.86
N GLY A 227 6.52 24.80 -8.16
CA GLY A 227 7.74 24.16 -7.68
C GLY A 227 8.73 23.82 -8.81
N PRO A 228 9.90 23.27 -8.47
CA PRO A 228 10.93 22.90 -9.45
C PRO A 228 10.48 21.83 -10.48
N PHE A 229 9.27 21.28 -10.33
CA PHE A 229 8.61 20.44 -11.31
C PHE A 229 7.39 21.19 -11.85
N THR A 230 7.32 21.35 -13.17
CA THR A 230 6.12 21.82 -13.85
C THR A 230 5.52 20.67 -14.64
N PHE A 231 4.20 20.65 -14.74
CA PHE A 231 3.50 19.68 -15.56
C PHE A 231 3.60 20.06 -17.05
N ALA A 232 3.65 19.05 -17.93
CA ALA A 232 3.62 19.28 -19.37
C ALA A 232 2.33 20.03 -19.79
N PRO A 233 2.35 20.82 -20.87
CA PRO A 233 1.16 21.52 -21.37
C PRO A 233 0.00 20.52 -21.59
N GLY A 234 -1.10 20.68 -20.84
CA GLY A 234 -2.27 19.80 -20.89
C GLY A 234 -2.50 18.92 -19.65
N MET A 235 -1.53 18.81 -18.74
CA MET A 235 -1.71 18.20 -17.42
C MET A 235 -2.20 19.27 -16.44
N GLN A 236 -3.47 19.19 -16.02
CA GLN A 236 -4.08 20.16 -15.10
C GLN A 236 -3.58 19.93 -13.67
N GLU A 237 -3.05 20.97 -13.03
CA GLU A 237 -2.92 21.00 -11.57
C GLU A 237 -4.31 20.80 -10.94
N PRO A 238 -4.47 19.92 -9.93
CA PRO A 238 -5.72 19.84 -9.17
C PRO A 238 -6.02 21.22 -8.59
N LYS A 239 -7.18 21.78 -8.96
CA LYS A 239 -7.58 23.13 -8.54
C LYS A 239 -7.81 23.15 -7.03
N ASP A 240 -6.99 23.94 -6.34
CA ASP A 240 -7.24 24.55 -5.03
C ASP A 240 -8.04 23.69 -4.04
N GLU A 241 -7.38 22.71 -3.41
CA GLU A 241 -7.68 22.43 -2.01
C GLU A 241 -6.48 22.84 -1.15
N ALA A 242 -6.80 23.67 -0.17
CA ALA A 242 -5.88 24.39 0.67
C ALA A 242 -4.82 23.46 1.29
N VAL A 243 -3.58 23.54 0.78
CA VAL A 243 -2.37 23.21 1.55
C VAL A 243 -2.16 24.34 2.58
N SER A 244 -3.14 24.48 3.46
CA SER A 244 -3.17 25.33 4.63
C SER A 244 -3.06 24.39 5.82
N ALA A 245 -1.90 24.43 6.48
CA ALA A 245 -1.60 23.70 7.71
C ALA A 245 -1.42 22.17 7.59
N ALA A 246 -0.53 21.73 6.70
CA ALA A 246 0.32 20.60 7.09
C ALA A 246 1.25 21.10 8.20
N LYS A 247 0.84 20.94 9.46
CA LYS A 247 1.80 20.89 10.58
C LYS A 247 2.96 20.02 10.11
N ARG A 248 4.20 20.47 10.33
CA ARG A 248 5.41 19.64 10.12
C ARG A 248 5.04 18.21 10.48
N ALA A 249 5.17 17.30 9.51
CA ALA A 249 5.16 15.89 9.83
C ALA A 249 6.10 15.74 11.03
N PRO A 250 5.63 15.21 12.18
CA PRO A 250 6.54 14.93 13.27
C PRO A 250 7.67 14.08 12.68
N HIS A 251 8.89 14.36 13.12
CA HIS A 251 10.08 13.55 12.82
C HIS A 251 9.65 12.11 12.58
N ASN A 252 9.96 11.60 11.39
CA ASN A 252 9.64 10.23 10.99
C ASN A 252 10.58 9.24 11.71
N ASP A 253 10.81 9.50 12.99
CA ASP A 253 11.46 8.63 13.94
C ASP A 253 10.40 7.64 14.39
N ARG A 254 10.57 6.39 13.98
CA ARG A 254 10.00 5.24 14.68
C ARG A 254 11.12 4.22 14.91
N PRO A 255 10.99 3.47 16.03
CA PRO A 255 12.10 3.02 16.88
C PRO A 255 13.08 2.06 16.22
#